data_AF-A0A8E2EF45-F1
#
_entry.id   AF-A0A8E2EF45-F1
#
_cell.length_a   1.000
_cell.length_b   1.000
_cell.length_c   1.000
_cell.angle_alpha   90.00
_cell.angle_beta   90.00
_cell.angle_gamma   90.00
#
_symmetry.space_group_name_H-M   'P 1'
#
loop_
_entity.id
_entity.type
_entity.pdbx_description
1 polymer ?
#
loop_
_entity_poly.entity_id
_entity_poly.type
_entity_poly.pdbx_seq_one_letter_code
_entity_poly.pdbx_strand_id
1 'polypeptide(L)'
;MSQSQQTSEQPSRARGEPARPRPESSRAKGDEWSDVKDPSERRKIQNKLAQRRFRDKVREQKEEAEREAENQRRAASSYASPEPGDLDPGRELSGLPWGGISMRHIVETGKTKEQNSQESSRENSVYAAASRTGGSSR
;
A
#
# COMPACT_ATOMS: atom_id res chain seq x y z
N MET A 1 30.65 -57.18 32.00
CA MET A 1 30.12 -58.13 30.99
C MET A 1 28.86 -57.50 30.43
N SER A 2 28.66 -57.17 29.15
CA SER A 2 29.31 -57.57 27.91
C SER A 2 29.14 -56.47 26.85
N GLN A 3 30.08 -56.47 25.90
CA GLN A 3 30.05 -55.77 24.62
C GLN A 3 28.80 -56.11 23.80
N SER A 4 28.39 -55.17 22.93
CA SER A 4 27.99 -55.47 21.55
C SER A 4 28.23 -54.23 20.69
N GLN A 5 29.18 -54.36 19.78
CA GLN A 5 29.45 -53.46 18.66
C GLN A 5 28.38 -53.66 17.59
N GLN A 6 28.03 -52.63 16.82
CA GLN A 6 27.85 -52.77 15.36
C GLN A 6 27.82 -51.40 14.66
N THR A 7 28.84 -51.23 13.83
CA THR A 7 29.05 -50.20 12.83
C THR A 7 28.07 -50.39 11.66
N SER A 8 27.56 -49.29 11.11
CA SER A 8 26.92 -49.29 9.79
C SER A 8 27.47 -48.11 8.99
N GLU A 9 28.51 -48.41 8.22
CA GLU A 9 28.98 -47.59 7.11
C GLU A 9 27.96 -47.72 5.96
N GLN A 10 27.50 -46.59 5.42
CA GLN A 10 26.83 -46.55 4.12
C GLN A 10 27.62 -45.63 3.17
N PRO A 11 27.99 -46.12 1.97
CA PRO A 11 28.76 -45.35 1.01
C PRO A 11 27.87 -44.58 0.01
N SER A 12 28.30 -43.35 -0.27
CA SER A 12 28.26 -42.63 -1.55
C SER A 12 26.99 -42.64 -2.43
N ARG A 13 26.48 -41.44 -2.72
CA ARG A 13 26.54 -40.82 -4.08
C ARG A 13 25.79 -39.49 -4.06
N ALA A 14 26.53 -38.40 -3.84
CA ALA A 14 26.11 -37.09 -4.31
C ALA A 14 26.13 -37.11 -5.85
N ARG A 15 25.01 -37.53 -6.46
CA ARG A 15 24.79 -37.38 -7.89
C ARG A 15 24.58 -35.90 -8.15
N GLY A 16 25.52 -35.30 -8.89
CA GLY A 16 25.50 -33.90 -9.25
C GLY A 16 24.17 -33.48 -9.86
N GLU A 17 23.55 -32.47 -9.25
CA GLU A 17 22.54 -31.69 -9.94
C GLU A 17 23.24 -30.90 -11.05
N PRO A 18 22.76 -30.94 -12.31
CA PRO A 18 23.23 -30.00 -13.31
C PRO A 18 22.78 -28.61 -12.85
N ALA A 19 23.75 -27.78 -12.45
CA ALA A 19 23.54 -26.38 -12.17
C ALA A 19 22.82 -25.74 -13.37
N ARG A 20 21.55 -25.36 -13.17
CA ARG A 20 20.82 -24.57 -14.16
C ARG A 20 21.58 -23.26 -14.36
N PRO A 21 21.82 -22.81 -15.60
CA PRO A 21 22.50 -21.54 -15.83
C PRO A 21 21.71 -20.43 -15.13
N ARG A 22 22.40 -19.70 -14.24
CA ARG A 22 21.86 -18.49 -13.62
C ARG A 22 21.54 -17.52 -14.76
N PRO A 23 20.36 -16.87 -14.78
CA PRO A 23 20.07 -15.87 -15.80
C PRO A 23 20.95 -14.64 -15.55
N GLU A 24 22.14 -14.61 -16.14
CA GLU A 24 22.93 -13.39 -16.24
C GLU A 24 22.15 -12.32 -17.03
N SER A 25 21.92 -11.19 -16.38
CA SER A 25 21.53 -9.89 -16.95
C SER A 25 20.21 -9.84 -17.75
N SER A 26 19.09 -9.69 -17.03
CA SER A 26 17.81 -9.27 -17.61
C SER A 26 17.80 -7.87 -18.25
N ARG A 27 18.88 -7.09 -18.09
CA ARG A 27 19.07 -5.78 -18.73
C ARG A 27 19.64 -5.86 -20.16
N ALA A 28 20.27 -6.98 -20.55
CA ALA A 28 20.86 -7.15 -21.88
C ALA A 28 19.85 -7.63 -22.96
N LYS A 29 18.67 -8.11 -22.56
CA LYS A 29 17.63 -8.63 -23.50
C LYS A 29 16.69 -7.56 -24.07
N GLY A 30 16.81 -6.31 -23.60
CA GLY A 30 15.95 -5.21 -24.04
C GLY A 30 16.15 -4.81 -25.50
N ASP A 31 17.36 -5.00 -26.02
CA ASP A 31 17.79 -4.63 -27.38
C ASP A 31 17.86 -5.81 -28.35
N GLU A 32 17.47 -7.01 -27.92
CA GLU A 32 17.63 -8.24 -28.72
C GLU A 32 16.75 -8.27 -29.99
N TRP A 33 15.89 -7.27 -30.22
CA TRP A 33 15.02 -7.15 -31.40
C TRP A 33 15.28 -5.88 -32.23
N SER A 34 16.10 -4.94 -31.75
CA SER A 34 16.52 -3.76 -32.53
C SER A 34 17.64 -4.14 -33.50
N ASP A 35 18.52 -5.06 -33.10
CA ASP A 35 19.65 -5.56 -33.91
C ASP A 35 19.30 -6.70 -34.90
N VAL A 36 18.08 -7.26 -34.82
CA VAL A 36 17.66 -8.38 -35.69
C VAL A 36 17.41 -7.89 -37.11
N LYS A 37 18.22 -8.40 -38.06
CA LYS A 37 18.16 -8.03 -39.48
C LYS A 37 16.97 -8.64 -40.22
N ASP A 38 16.48 -9.81 -39.81
CA ASP A 38 15.31 -10.44 -40.42
C ASP A 38 13.98 -9.87 -39.85
N PRO A 39 13.11 -9.31 -40.70
CA PRO A 39 11.81 -8.78 -40.25
C PRO A 39 10.90 -9.83 -39.58
N SER A 40 10.94 -11.10 -40.03
CA SER A 40 10.05 -12.15 -39.52
C SER A 40 10.45 -12.57 -38.11
N GLU A 41 11.74 -12.78 -37.87
CA GLU A 41 12.28 -13.05 -36.53
C GLU A 41 12.05 -11.88 -35.56
N ARG A 42 12.28 -10.64 -36.01
CA ARG A 42 11.98 -9.45 -35.22
C ARG A 42 10.52 -9.41 -34.76
N ARG A 43 9.59 -9.73 -35.66
CA ARG A 43 8.16 -9.76 -35.34
C ARG A 43 7.81 -10.83 -34.30
N LYS A 44 8.42 -12.01 -34.37
CA LYS A 44 8.24 -13.08 -33.38
C LYS A 44 8.72 -12.65 -31.99
N ILE A 45 9.89 -12.00 -31.91
CA ILE A 45 10.46 -11.52 -30.64
C ILE A 45 9.57 -10.43 -30.03
N GLN A 46 9.09 -9.49 -30.85
CA GLN A 46 8.14 -8.46 -30.41
C GLN A 46 6.85 -9.07 -29.86
N ASN A 47 6.22 -10.00 -30.58
CA ASN A 47 4.99 -10.64 -30.12
C ASN A 47 5.19 -11.38 -28.80
N LYS A 48 6.31 -12.09 -28.65
CA LYS A 48 6.67 -12.78 -27.41
C LYS A 48 6.79 -11.80 -26.24
N LEU A 49 7.45 -10.66 -26.45
CA LEU A 49 7.61 -9.63 -25.43
C LEU A 49 6.28 -8.94 -25.10
N ALA A 50 5.50 -8.57 -26.12
CA ALA A 50 4.19 -7.97 -25.95
C ALA A 50 3.26 -8.88 -25.15
N GLN A 51 3.24 -10.18 -25.47
CA GLN A 51 2.42 -11.14 -24.76
C GLN A 51 2.89 -11.36 -23.31
N ARG A 52 4.21 -11.37 -23.07
CA ARG A 52 4.75 -11.39 -21.71
C ARG A 52 4.31 -10.15 -20.92
N ARG A 53 4.51 -8.95 -21.48
CA ARG A 53 4.12 -7.67 -20.84
C ARG A 53 2.62 -7.60 -20.59
N PHE A 54 1.81 -8.07 -21.53
CA PHE A 54 0.36 -8.15 -21.36
C PHE A 54 0.00 -9.03 -20.17
N ARG A 55 0.57 -10.24 -20.09
CA ARG A 55 0.35 -11.16 -18.96
C ARG A 55 0.88 -10.62 -17.63
N ASP A 56 2.00 -9.90 -17.66
CA ASP A 56 2.56 -9.25 -16.48
C ASP A 56 1.61 -8.14 -15.99
N LYS A 57 1.16 -7.26 -16.89
CA LYS A 57 0.22 -6.18 -16.57
C LYS A 57 -1.13 -6.69 -16.07
N VAL A 58 -1.66 -7.77 -16.64
CA VAL A 58 -2.91 -8.39 -16.16
C VAL A 58 -2.77 -8.93 -14.74
N ARG A 59 -1.61 -9.53 -14.42
CA ARG A 59 -1.34 -10.01 -13.04
C ARG A 59 -1.16 -8.85 -12.07
N GLU A 60 -0.42 -7.82 -12.49
CA GLU A 60 -0.20 -6.61 -11.70
C GLU A 60 -1.50 -5.87 -11.40
N GLN A 61 -2.39 -5.69 -12.39
CA GLN A 61 -3.70 -5.06 -12.16
C GLN A 61 -4.55 -5.84 -11.17
N LYS A 62 -4.50 -7.18 -11.23
CA LYS A 62 -5.22 -8.02 -10.26
C LYS A 62 -4.68 -7.82 -8.84
N GLU A 63 -3.36 -7.83 -8.68
CA GLU A 63 -2.71 -7.61 -7.39
C GLU A 63 -2.94 -6.19 -6.87
N GLU A 64 -2.91 -5.19 -7.76
CA GLU A 64 -3.16 -3.80 -7.41
C GLU A 64 -4.59 -3.58 -6.93
N ALA A 65 -5.58 -4.17 -7.60
CA ALA A 65 -6.98 -4.13 -7.15
C ALA A 65 -7.16 -4.82 -5.79
N GLU A 66 -6.50 -5.94 -5.55
CA GLU A 66 -6.52 -6.63 -4.25
C GLU A 66 -5.88 -5.78 -3.15
N ARG A 67 -4.72 -5.19 -3.44
CA ARG A 67 -4.01 -4.29 -2.53
C ARG A 67 -4.84 -3.05 -2.22
N GLU A 68 -5.49 -2.46 -3.21
CA GLU A 68 -6.34 -1.30 -3.04
C GLU A 68 -7.58 -1.63 -2.21
N ALA A 69 -8.24 -2.76 -2.46
CA ALA A 69 -9.37 -3.22 -1.64
C ALA A 69 -8.97 -3.46 -0.19
N GLU A 70 -7.80 -4.08 0.04
CA GLU A 70 -7.28 -4.28 1.39
C GLU A 70 -6.89 -2.95 2.06
N ASN A 71 -6.29 -2.03 1.30
CA ASN A 71 -5.95 -0.71 1.79
C ASN A 71 -7.21 0.09 2.11
N GLN A 72 -8.24 0.10 1.26
CA GLN A 72 -9.52 0.74 1.55
C GLN A 72 -10.12 0.16 2.84
N ARG A 73 -10.13 -1.17 3.01
CA ARG A 73 -10.63 -1.81 4.24
C ARG A 73 -9.85 -1.40 5.50
N ARG A 74 -8.52 -1.30 5.44
CA ARG A 74 -7.67 -0.97 6.60
C ARG A 74 -7.55 0.53 6.85
N ALA A 75 -7.51 1.33 5.78
CA ALA A 75 -7.27 2.77 5.81
C ALA A 75 -8.55 3.59 6.00
N ALA A 76 -9.73 3.06 5.67
CA ALA A 76 -11.01 3.74 5.93
C ALA A 76 -11.20 4.12 7.41
N SER A 77 -10.52 3.43 8.33
CA SER A 77 -10.53 3.76 9.76
C SER A 77 -9.18 4.27 10.29
N SER A 78 -8.11 4.30 9.49
CA SER A 78 -6.76 4.68 9.97
C SER A 78 -6.47 6.19 9.91
N TYR A 79 -7.15 6.93 9.02
CA TYR A 79 -7.00 8.40 8.91
C TYR A 79 -8.25 9.17 9.39
N ALA A 80 -9.25 8.47 9.91
CA ALA A 80 -10.46 9.10 10.45
C ALA A 80 -10.17 9.63 11.87
N SER A 81 -10.39 10.93 12.10
CA SER A 81 -10.36 11.49 13.45
C SER A 81 -11.42 10.79 14.31
N PRO A 82 -11.05 10.25 15.49
CA PRO A 82 -11.98 9.49 16.32
C PRO A 82 -13.22 10.33 16.68
N GLU A 83 -14.39 9.69 16.69
CA GLU A 83 -15.58 10.32 17.25
C GLU A 83 -15.50 10.32 18.78
N PRO A 84 -16.02 11.35 19.46
CA PRO A 84 -16.07 11.37 20.91
C PRO A 84 -16.85 10.18 21.51
N GLY A 85 -17.76 9.57 20.73
CA GLY A 85 -18.48 8.35 21.12
C GLY A 85 -17.67 7.04 20.98
N ASP A 86 -16.61 7.02 20.15
CA ASP A 86 -15.75 5.84 19.94
C ASP A 86 -14.68 5.70 21.05
N LEU A 87 -14.50 6.77 21.84
CA LEU A 87 -13.54 6.80 22.94
C LEU A 87 -14.20 6.21 24.19
N ASP A 88 -13.85 4.95 24.50
CA ASP A 88 -14.32 4.24 25.68
C ASP A 88 -13.97 5.01 26.97
N PRO A 89 -14.97 5.44 27.78
CA PRO A 89 -14.73 6.07 29.08
C PRO A 89 -14.11 5.12 30.10
N GLY A 90 -14.11 3.80 29.86
CA GLY A 90 -13.56 2.80 30.76
C GLY A 90 -12.05 2.85 30.96
N ARG A 91 -11.33 3.62 30.12
CA ARG A 91 -9.88 3.87 30.25
C ARG A 91 -9.56 5.25 30.84
N GLU A 92 -10.48 5.85 31.58
CA GLU A 92 -10.08 6.87 32.54
C GLU A 92 -9.18 6.19 33.57
N LEU A 93 -7.89 6.48 33.51
CA LEU A 93 -6.87 6.03 34.46
C LEU A 93 -7.18 6.68 35.83
N SER A 94 -8.26 6.25 36.47
CA SER A 94 -8.81 6.79 37.72
C SER A 94 -8.04 6.24 38.91
N GLY A 95 -6.72 6.45 38.91
CA GLY A 95 -5.84 6.23 40.07
C GLY A 95 -5.54 7.51 40.83
N LEU A 96 -5.92 8.67 40.28
CA LEU A 96 -5.73 9.99 40.89
C LEU A 96 -7.02 10.41 41.61
N PRO A 97 -6.93 10.98 42.83
CA PRO A 97 -8.11 11.31 43.64
C PRO A 97 -9.02 12.40 43.03
N TRP A 98 -8.59 13.03 41.95
CA TRP A 98 -9.26 14.12 41.23
C TRP A 98 -9.70 13.71 39.82
N GLY A 99 -9.55 12.43 39.46
CA GLY A 99 -9.87 11.94 38.12
C GLY A 99 -8.75 12.20 37.11
N GLY A 100 -8.73 11.42 36.03
CA GLY A 100 -7.81 11.59 34.91
C GLY A 100 -8.32 12.59 33.88
N ILE A 101 -7.49 12.91 32.90
CA ILE A 101 -7.90 13.76 31.77
C ILE A 101 -8.83 12.96 30.85
N SER A 102 -10.04 13.46 30.61
CA SER A 102 -11.02 12.82 29.72
C SER A 102 -10.75 13.16 28.25
N MET A 103 -10.21 12.20 27.51
CA MET A 103 -9.94 12.35 26.06
C MET A 103 -11.23 12.60 25.26
N ARG A 104 -12.36 12.03 25.70
CA ARG A 104 -13.68 12.29 25.11
C ARG A 104 -14.03 13.77 25.16
N HIS A 105 -13.86 14.41 26.32
CA HIS A 105 -14.15 15.83 26.49
C HIS A 105 -13.24 16.71 25.62
N ILE A 106 -11.95 16.36 25.51
CA ILE A 106 -11.00 17.08 24.64
C ILE A 106 -11.41 17.00 23.18
N VAL A 107 -11.80 15.82 22.69
CA VAL A 107 -12.20 15.63 21.29
C VAL A 107 -13.55 16.30 20.99
N GLU A 108 -14.52 16.20 21.91
CA GLU A 108 -15.84 16.82 21.77
C GLU A 108 -15.78 18.35 21.75
N THR A 109 -14.99 18.95 22.65
CA THR A 109 -14.76 20.40 22.68
C THR A 109 -13.98 20.88 21.46
N GLY A 110 -13.00 20.10 21.01
CA GLY A 110 -12.24 20.36 19.78
C GLY A 110 -13.14 20.38 18.53
N LYS A 111 -13.98 19.36 18.34
CA LYS A 111 -14.92 19.29 17.20
C LYS A 111 -15.94 20.42 17.22
N THR A 112 -16.54 20.72 18.36
CA THR A 112 -17.51 21.83 18.50
C THR A 112 -16.87 23.17 18.11
N LYS A 113 -15.62 23.40 18.52
CA LYS A 113 -14.87 24.61 18.18
C LYS A 113 -14.50 24.69 16.69
N GLU A 114 -14.11 23.56 16.09
CA GLU A 114 -13.80 23.49 14.66
C GLU A 114 -15.04 23.74 13.80
N GLN A 115 -16.17 23.10 14.12
CA GLN A 115 -17.43 23.28 13.38
C GLN A 115 -17.88 24.74 13.40
N ASN A 116 -17.84 25.38 14.57
CA ASN A 116 -18.15 26.81 14.70
C ASN A 116 -17.17 27.69 13.89
N SER A 117 -15.88 27.33 13.87
CA SER A 117 -14.87 28.05 13.07
C SER A 117 -15.07 27.87 11.56
N GLN A 118 -15.49 26.68 11.10
CA GLN A 118 -15.77 26.42 9.70
C GLN A 118 -17.07 27.11 9.25
N GLU A 119 -18.12 27.10 10.08
CA GLU A 119 -19.39 27.76 9.80
C GLU A 119 -19.21 29.28 9.66
N SER A 120 -18.56 29.91 10.64
CA SER A 120 -18.23 31.34 10.58
C SER A 120 -17.30 31.72 9.41
N SER A 121 -16.35 30.85 9.04
CA SER A 121 -15.49 31.08 7.87
C SER A 121 -16.26 31.00 6.55
N ARG A 122 -17.23 30.08 6.44
CA ARG A 122 -18.08 29.94 5.25
C ARG A 122 -18.99 31.16 5.11
N GLU A 123 -19.61 31.60 6.19
CA GLU A 123 -20.46 32.80 6.20
C GLU A 123 -19.68 34.05 5.79
N ASN A 124 -18.46 34.24 6.33
CA ASN A 124 -17.61 35.36 5.96
C ASN A 124 -17.15 35.30 4.47
N SER A 125 -16.91 34.08 3.94
CA SER A 125 -16.51 33.88 2.55
C SER A 125 -17.62 34.20 1.54
N VAL A 126 -18.89 33.93 1.88
CA VAL A 126 -20.05 34.21 1.02
C VAL A 126 -20.27 35.71 0.86
N TYR A 127 -20.15 36.49 1.95
CA TYR A 127 -20.18 37.95 1.90
C TYR A 127 -18.97 38.56 1.16
N ALA A 128 -17.78 37.95 1.29
CA ALA A 128 -16.58 38.37 0.57
C ALA A 128 -16.56 37.99 -0.93
N ALA A 129 -17.34 37.00 -1.35
CA ALA A 129 -17.48 36.59 -2.75
C ALA A 129 -18.54 37.44 -3.48
N ALA A 130 -19.64 37.77 -2.80
CA ALA A 130 -20.69 38.64 -3.34
C ALA A 130 -20.19 40.08 -3.60
N SER A 131 -19.24 40.57 -2.81
CA SER A 131 -18.67 41.92 -2.96
C SER A 131 -17.62 42.06 -4.08
N ARG A 132 -17.16 40.96 -4.71
CA ARG A 132 -16.14 41.00 -5.77
C ARG A 132 -16.71 40.95 -7.20
N THR A 133 -18.00 40.63 -7.36
CA THR A 133 -18.62 40.46 -8.69
C THR A 133 -19.42 41.68 -9.16
N GLY A 134 -19.52 42.73 -8.33
CA GLY A 134 -20.21 43.97 -8.67
C GLY A 134 -19.26 45.06 -9.16
N GLY A 135 -18.93 45.07 -10.45
CA GLY A 135 -18.34 46.26 -11.05
C GLY A 135 -17.55 46.04 -12.33
N SER A 136 -18.23 46.04 -13.48
CA SER A 136 -17.84 46.88 -14.62
C SER A 136 -18.91 46.80 -15.69
N SER A 137 -19.82 47.79 -15.66
CA SER A 137 -20.64 48.13 -16.81
C SER A 137 -20.18 49.51 -17.25
N ARG A 138 -19.49 49.59 -18.40
CA ARG A 138 -19.48 50.69 -19.38
C ARG A 138 -18.44 50.43 -20.45
#